data_AF-A0ABD0S311-F1
#
_entry.id   AF-A0ABD0S311-F1
#
_cell.length_a   1.000
_cell.length_b   1.000
_cell.length_c   1.000
_cell.angle_alpha   90.00
_cell.angle_beta   90.00
_cell.angle_gamma   90.00
#
_symmetry.space_group_name_H-M   'P 1'
#
loop_
_entity.id
_entity.type
_entity.pdbx_description
1 polymer ?
#
loop_
_entity_poly.entity_id
_entity_poly.type
_entity_poly.pdbx_seq_one_letter_code
_entity_poly.pdbx_strand_id
1 'polypeptide(L)'
;MDDPFVSCPYEASHRVPRSRLQAHIVKCQKKYPDLKICPYNATHRFPEEEMKYHLVDCPAKAAIFPEDRPPRITGALTTPKPILQKEYLPETDPNHEIWDN
;
A
#
# COMPACT_ATOMS: atom_id res chain seq x y z
N MET A 1 21.74 11.86 -14.45
CA MET A 1 20.37 11.47 -14.05
C MET A 1 19.86 12.59 -13.17
N ASP A 2 19.04 13.46 -13.72
CA ASP A 2 18.51 14.61 -13.00
C ASP A 2 17.40 14.13 -12.04
N ASP A 3 17.57 14.35 -10.73
CA ASP A 3 16.52 14.12 -9.73
C ASP A 3 15.72 15.42 -9.58
N PRO A 4 14.52 15.51 -10.18
CA PRO A 4 13.77 16.75 -10.21
C PRO A 4 13.35 17.16 -8.80
N PHE A 5 13.44 18.45 -8.52
CA PHE A 5 12.93 19.02 -7.27
C PHE A 5 11.41 19.13 -7.33
N VAL A 6 10.77 18.69 -6.26
CA VAL A 6 9.32 18.71 -6.06
C VAL A 6 8.99 19.48 -4.79
N SER A 7 7.81 20.12 -4.77
CA SER A 7 7.33 20.85 -3.60
C SER A 7 6.77 19.89 -2.55
N CYS A 8 6.96 20.22 -1.27
CA CYS A 8 6.38 19.48 -0.16
C CYS A 8 4.85 19.70 -0.11
N PRO A 9 4.06 18.64 0.17
CA PRO A 9 2.60 18.75 0.34
C PRO A 9 2.15 19.60 1.53
N TYR A 10 2.99 19.79 2.56
CA TYR A 10 2.64 20.59 3.74
C TYR A 10 2.92 22.07 3.56
N GLU A 11 3.94 22.41 2.77
CA GLU A 11 4.43 23.77 2.62
C GLU A 11 5.10 23.91 1.25
N ALA A 12 4.54 24.78 0.40
CA ALA A 12 5.01 24.97 -0.97
C ALA A 12 6.43 25.56 -1.03
N SER A 13 6.86 26.23 0.04
CA SER A 13 8.21 26.80 0.17
C SER A 13 9.31 25.73 0.25
N HIS A 14 8.98 24.51 0.72
CA HIS A 14 9.95 23.42 0.76
C HIS A 14 10.06 22.75 -0.60
N ARG A 15 11.21 22.94 -1.26
CA ARG A 15 11.59 22.18 -2.47
C ARG A 15 12.60 21.10 -2.09
N VAL A 16 12.28 19.86 -2.39
CA VAL A 16 13.15 18.71 -2.10
C VAL A 16 13.30 17.82 -3.32
N PRO A 17 14.43 17.10 -3.48
CA PRO A 17 14.60 16.14 -4.55
C PRO A 17 13.53 15.05 -4.45
N ARG A 18 12.99 14.59 -5.58
CA ARG A 18 11.93 13.57 -5.61
C ARG A 18 12.34 12.29 -4.88
N SER A 19 13.62 11.90 -4.98
CA SER A 19 14.16 10.75 -4.24
C SER A 19 14.08 10.89 -2.71
N ARG A 20 14.13 12.12 -2.18
CA ARG A 20 14.14 12.40 -0.73
C ARG A 20 12.80 12.87 -0.17
N LEU A 21 11.79 13.05 -1.03
CA LEU A 21 10.48 13.58 -0.63
C LEU A 21 9.83 12.73 0.47
N GLN A 22 9.87 11.40 0.38
CA GLN A 22 9.25 10.52 1.38
C GLN A 22 9.83 10.74 2.79
N ALA A 23 11.16 10.74 2.90
CA ALA A 23 11.85 10.98 4.17
C ALA A 23 11.61 12.41 4.69
N HIS A 24 11.49 13.39 3.78
CA HIS A 24 11.14 14.76 4.14
C HIS A 24 9.72 14.87 4.72
N ILE A 25 8.73 14.25 4.08
CA ILE A 25 7.31 14.27 4.51
C ILE A 25 7.15 13.78 5.95
N VAL A 26 7.82 12.68 6.33
CA VAL A 26 7.75 12.14 7.71
C VAL A 26 8.25 13.15 8.76
N LYS A 27 9.29 13.93 8.43
CA LYS A 27 9.79 14.99 9.31
C LYS A 27 8.87 16.21 9.31
N CYS A 28 8.34 16.57 8.14
CA CYS A 28 7.48 17.73 7.96
C CYS A 28 6.13 17.55 8.65
N GLN A 29 5.57 16.33 8.61
CA GLN A 29 4.33 15.97 9.31
C GLN A 29 4.40 16.23 10.82
N LYS A 30 5.57 16.12 11.45
CA LYS A 30 5.71 16.40 12.89
C LYS A 30 5.58 17.88 13.24
N LYS A 31 5.75 18.78 12.26
CA LYS A 31 5.79 20.23 12.45
C LYS A 31 4.49 20.92 12.01
N TYR A 32 3.75 20.31 11.08
CA TYR A 32 2.53 20.85 10.47
C TYR A 32 1.32 20.00 10.86
N PRO A 33 0.07 20.52 10.76
CA PRO A 33 -1.13 19.77 11.10
C PRO A 33 -1.29 18.48 10.30
N ASP A 34 -2.08 17.55 10.85
CA ASP A 34 -2.28 16.22 10.28
C ASP A 34 -3.07 16.26 8.96
N LEU A 35 -2.34 16.13 7.85
CA LEU A 35 -2.90 15.83 6.53
C LEU A 35 -3.14 14.33 6.39
N LYS A 36 -4.24 13.95 5.74
CA LYS A 36 -4.55 12.55 5.44
C LYS A 36 -3.63 12.03 4.33
N ILE A 37 -3.34 10.73 4.40
CA ILE A 37 -2.48 10.03 3.44
C ILE A 37 -3.36 9.44 2.33
N CYS A 38 -2.97 9.64 1.07
CA CYS A 38 -3.65 8.99 -0.04
C CYS A 38 -3.40 7.46 0.00
N PRO A 39 -4.44 6.61 -0.16
CA PRO A 39 -4.28 5.16 -0.20
C PRO A 39 -3.54 4.67 -1.45
N TYR A 40 -3.52 5.46 -2.53
CA TYR A 40 -2.87 5.08 -3.79
C TYR A 40 -1.40 5.52 -3.86
N ASN A 41 -1.02 6.59 -3.15
CA ASN A 41 0.36 7.08 -3.12
C ASN A 41 0.71 7.71 -1.78
N ALA A 42 1.68 7.09 -1.08
CA ALA A 42 2.14 7.55 0.22
C ALA A 42 2.88 8.90 0.22
N THR A 43 3.20 9.50 -0.94
CA THR A 43 3.72 10.89 -1.01
C THR A 43 2.62 11.94 -1.07
N HIS A 44 1.40 11.57 -1.44
CA HIS A 44 0.28 12.50 -1.45
C HIS A 44 -0.25 12.72 -0.03
N ARG A 45 -0.48 13.99 0.31
CA ARG A 45 -1.03 14.43 1.59
C ARG A 45 -2.03 15.55 1.28
N PHE A 46 -3.24 15.44 1.81
CA PHE A 46 -4.30 16.43 1.61
C PHE A 46 -5.12 16.60 2.89
N PRO A 47 -5.75 17.77 3.11
CA PRO A 47 -6.79 17.94 4.12
C PRO A 47 -7.93 16.92 3.93
N GLU A 48 -8.67 16.64 4.99
CA GLU A 48 -9.76 15.66 4.93
C GLU A 48 -10.86 16.04 3.92
N GLU A 49 -11.17 17.32 3.82
CA GLU A 49 -12.15 17.85 2.85
C GLU A 49 -11.69 17.68 1.40
N GLU A 50 -10.41 17.94 1.11
CA GLU A 50 -9.83 17.82 -0.23
C GLU A 50 -9.55 16.37 -0.61
N MET A 51 -9.28 15.50 0.37
CA MET A 51 -8.98 14.08 0.13
C MET A 51 -10.11 13.39 -0.64
N LYS A 52 -11.37 13.73 -0.36
CA LYS A 52 -12.53 13.14 -1.07
C LYS A 52 -12.48 13.42 -2.57
N TYR A 53 -12.16 14.65 -2.94
CA TYR A 53 -12.00 15.05 -4.34
C TYR A 53 -10.74 14.43 -4.95
N HIS A 54 -9.63 14.41 -4.20
CA HIS A 54 -8.39 13.78 -4.64
C HIS A 54 -8.57 12.31 -5.01
N LEU A 55 -9.34 11.53 -4.24
CA LEU A 55 -9.54 10.10 -4.52
C LEU A 55 -10.22 9.84 -5.86
N VAL A 56 -11.08 10.75 -6.32
CA VAL A 56 -11.79 10.65 -7.60
C VAL A 56 -10.82 10.89 -8.77
N ASP A 57 -9.95 11.89 -8.64
CA ASP A 57 -9.03 12.35 -9.70
C ASP A 57 -7.57 11.87 -9.50
N CYS A 58 -7.32 10.96 -8.57
CA CYS A 58 -5.95 10.61 -8.21
C CYS A 58 -5.22 9.96 -9.38
N PRO A 59 -4.08 10.53 -9.87
CA PRO A 59 -3.36 9.96 -10.99
C PRO A 59 -2.74 8.59 -10.66
N ALA A 60 -2.48 8.32 -9.38
CA ALA A 60 -1.96 7.03 -8.92
C ALA A 60 -3.01 5.91 -8.92
N LYS A 61 -4.32 6.23 -9.04
CA LYS A 61 -5.39 5.23 -9.11
C LYS A 61 -5.23 4.32 -10.33
N ALA A 62 -4.91 4.89 -11.49
CA ALA A 62 -4.74 4.16 -12.75
C ALA A 62 -3.52 3.21 -12.73
N ALA A 63 -2.49 3.51 -11.94
CA ALA A 63 -1.32 2.65 -11.81
C ALA A 63 -1.62 1.34 -11.04
N ILE A 64 -2.56 1.39 -10.09
CA ILE A 64 -2.94 0.24 -9.25
C ILE A 64 -4.03 -0.58 -9.91
N PHE A 65 -5.04 0.09 -10.48
CA PHE A 65 -6.17 -0.53 -11.17
C PHE A 65 -6.14 -0.14 -12.66
N PRO A 66 -5.26 -0.74 -13.46
CA PRO A 66 -5.35 -0.58 -14.91
C PRO A 66 -6.66 -1.19 -15.39
N GLU A 67 -7.52 -0.37 -16.01
CA GLU A 67 -8.86 -0.74 -16.49
C GLU A 67 -8.86 -1.98 -17.40
N ASP A 68 -7.75 -2.19 -18.13
CA ASP A 68 -7.58 -3.29 -19.08
C ASP A 68 -6.94 -4.57 -18.51
N ARG A 69 -6.66 -4.66 -17.20
CA ARG A 69 -6.04 -5.87 -16.65
C ARG A 69 -7.12 -6.86 -16.23
N PRO A 70 -7.31 -7.98 -16.95
CA PRO A 70 -8.16 -9.05 -16.44
C PRO A 70 -7.60 -9.51 -15.08
N PRO A 71 -8.47 -9.82 -14.09
CA PRO A 71 -8.00 -10.33 -12.81
C PRO A 71 -7.08 -11.52 -13.08
N ARG A 72 -5.83 -11.45 -12.61
CA ARG A 72 -4.90 -12.58 -12.64
C ARG A 72 -5.38 -13.61 -11.64
N ILE A 73 -6.37 -14.40 -12.02
CA ILE A 73 -6.75 -15.61 -11.30
C ILE A 73 -5.75 -16.68 -11.75
N THR A 74 -4.56 -16.69 -11.14
CA THR A 74 -3.57 -17.77 -11.33
C THR A 74 -3.79 -18.93 -10.35
N GLY A 75 -4.77 -18.82 -9.46
CA GLY A 75 -5.16 -19.89 -8.55
C GLY A 75 -6.15 -20.84 -9.22
N ALA A 76 -5.96 -22.14 -9.04
CA ALA A 76 -7.02 -23.10 -9.31
C ALA A 76 -8.26 -22.68 -8.49
N LEU A 77 -9.40 -22.49 -9.15
CA LEU A 77 -10.70 -22.15 -8.52
C LEU A 77 -11.23 -23.25 -7.59
N THR A 78 -10.47 -24.32 -7.39
CA THR A 78 -10.73 -25.30 -6.35
C THR A 78 -10.49 -24.62 -5.01
N THR A 79 -11.55 -24.21 -4.34
CA THR A 79 -11.50 -23.95 -2.90
C THR A 79 -10.86 -25.18 -2.26
N PRO A 80 -9.67 -25.07 -1.63
CA PRO A 80 -9.16 -26.19 -0.85
C PRO A 80 -10.24 -26.52 0.16
N LYS A 81 -10.61 -27.81 0.26
CA LYS A 81 -11.54 -28.24 1.30
C LYS A 81 -10.93 -27.79 2.63
N PRO A 82 -11.61 -26.95 3.41
CA PRO A 82 -11.09 -26.56 4.71
C PRO A 82 -10.93 -27.84 5.52
N ILE A 83 -9.71 -28.19 5.87
CA ILE A 83 -9.45 -29.30 6.78
C ILE A 83 -10.02 -28.85 8.12
N LEU A 84 -11.14 -29.46 8.53
CA LEU A 84 -11.66 -29.22 9.87
C LEU A 84 -10.72 -29.89 10.85
N GLN A 85 -10.38 -29.24 11.97
CA GLN A 85 -9.38 -29.75 12.92
C GLN A 85 -9.68 -31.17 13.43
N LYS A 86 -10.95 -31.57 13.47
CA LYS A 86 -11.39 -32.93 13.85
C LYS A 86 -11.06 -34.01 12.79
N GLU A 87 -10.79 -33.60 11.56
CA GLU A 87 -10.45 -34.44 10.41
C GLU A 87 -8.94 -34.42 10.12
N TYR A 88 -8.16 -33.56 10.82
CA TYR A 88 -6.71 -33.57 10.73
C TYR A 88 -6.16 -34.81 11.46
N LEU A 89 -5.53 -35.70 10.70
CA LEU A 89 -4.88 -36.91 11.19
C LEU A 89 -3.35 -36.71 11.12
N PRO A 90 -2.67 -36.47 12.27
CA PRO A 90 -1.22 -36.23 12.33
C PRO A 90 -0.39 -37.33 11.67
N GLU A 91 -0.87 -38.57 11.74
CA GLU A 91 -0.19 -39.76 11.22
C GLU A 91 -0.08 -39.79 9.68
N THR A 92 -0.90 -38.99 8.98
CA THR A 92 -1.00 -39.00 7.51
C THR A 92 -0.37 -37.78 6.85
N ASP A 93 0.08 -36.80 7.62
CA ASP A 93 0.69 -35.57 7.12
C ASP A 93 2.22 -35.73 7.08
N PRO A 94 2.86 -35.82 5.89
CA PRO A 94 4.31 -35.93 5.76
C PRO A 94 5.08 -34.73 6.31
N ASN A 95 4.38 -33.63 6.61
CA ASN A 95 4.89 -32.40 7.18
C ASN A 95 4.50 -32.24 8.66
N HIS A 96 3.97 -33.29 9.31
CA HIS A 96 3.72 -33.26 10.75
C HIS A 96 5.05 -33.29 11.51
N GLU A 97 5.61 -32.11 11.74
CA GLU A 97 6.77 -31.94 12.59
C GLU A 97 6.34 -32.06 14.06
N ILE A 98 6.82 -33.09 14.75
CA ILE A 98 6.64 -33.27 16.20
C ILE A 98 7.69 -32.38 16.88
N TRP A 99 7.33 -31.13 17.14
CA TRP A 99 8.20 -30.19 17.85
C TRP A 99 8.17 -30.44 19.36
N ASP A 100 8.77 -31.54 19.81
CA ASP A 100 9.13 -31.75 21.22
C ASP A 100 10.25 -32.80 21.32
N ASN A 101 11.52 -32.34 21.45
CA ASN A 101 12.67 -33.15 21.84
C ASN A 101 13.42 -32.50 23.00
#